data_AF-A0A6N8GAK9-F1
#
_entry.id   AF-A0A6N8GAK9-F1
#
_cell.length_a   1.000
_cell.length_b   1.000
_cell.length_c   1.000
_cell.angle_alpha   90.00
_cell.angle_beta   90.00
_cell.angle_gamma   90.00
#
_symmetry.space_group_name_H-M   'P 1'
#
loop_
_entity.id
_entity.type
_entity.pdbx_description
1 polymer ?
#
loop_
_entity_poly.entity_id
_entity_poly.type
_entity_poly.pdbx_seq_one_letter_code
_entity_poly.pdbx_strand_id
1 'polypeptide(L)'
;MDLTGVARWLARVSPPRPLVVAAVGGTGSRLAVERVLRERGLRRALSPGEADTLVVCGPEGSGVDEAAERVWDQFGEPRARVRVRSAEEAAARIDEARSVLLDLPAQRRSAQTRPAAAGGEDHAQEEQDGQEEQDGQDEQDAQDGPDEHERRGGQGPRGSQGESDRGGAGGSGEDGGERSHGDGGLGHDGHQGAGHHDHEGGREGGGNDGHQGAGHDDHEDGHQGGGHDDHEGGGQDEGGHGGHDHGGMELPGGMTMTDRGDDRDGLRLDRLHIAIGPVQADWPCGLTAALTVQGDVVQEADVSTLPLAPEDVAVYWDDDAHEVPGPAALRFRAAAAADSLQRFLDVAGWPAAAGTGRLLRDTLLVPAAPAAGRPRFTRWLRRVRGSRLLWWSLRGLGPAPAGLPHDPSAGPPERLRGDVAARVSRWLDEIAAVLLPETADGTPAPAGPLPRLGRERAECARAALAVLPGMLVGQDLAAVRLIVASFDPDVEALAAYLPEAAHD
;
A
#
# COMPACT_ATOMS: atom_id res chain seq x y z
N MET A 1 -19.30 31.71 10.05
CA MET A 1 -19.68 30.43 9.43
C MET A 1 -19.55 29.36 10.50
N ASP A 2 -20.59 28.55 10.69
CA ASP A 2 -20.56 27.43 11.64
C ASP A 2 -19.57 26.36 11.15
N LEU A 3 -18.52 26.08 11.93
CA LEU A 3 -17.50 25.06 11.63
C LEU A 3 -18.15 23.67 11.41
N THR A 4 -19.31 23.43 12.03
CA THR A 4 -20.14 22.24 11.84
C THR A 4 -20.74 22.17 10.43
N GLY A 5 -21.12 23.31 9.86
CA GLY A 5 -21.64 23.43 8.50
C GLY A 5 -20.58 23.20 7.43
N VAL A 6 -19.36 23.73 7.64
CA VAL A 6 -18.22 23.53 6.73
C VAL A 6 -17.76 22.08 6.74
N ALA A 7 -17.61 21.46 7.93
CA ALA A 7 -17.26 20.04 8.03
C ALA A 7 -18.30 19.12 7.37
N ARG A 8 -19.60 19.42 7.52
CA ARG A 8 -20.68 18.69 6.86
C ARG A 8 -20.67 18.85 5.34
N TRP A 9 -20.37 20.06 4.86
CA TRP A 9 -20.25 20.30 3.44
C TRP A 9 -19.03 19.57 2.86
N LEU A 10 -17.85 19.70 3.48
CA LEU A 10 -16.62 19.00 3.09
C LEU A 10 -16.80 17.48 3.07
N ALA A 11 -17.39 16.88 4.11
CA ALA A 11 -17.66 15.44 4.14
C ALA A 11 -18.60 14.96 3.01
N ARG A 12 -19.46 15.85 2.49
CA ARG A 12 -20.36 15.53 1.37
C ARG A 12 -19.70 15.67 0.01
N VAL A 13 -18.77 16.62 -0.14
CA VAL A 13 -18.13 16.93 -1.43
C VAL A 13 -16.79 16.22 -1.60
N SER A 14 -16.14 15.79 -0.51
CA SER A 14 -14.93 14.99 -0.55
C SER A 14 -15.29 13.53 -0.82
N PRO A 15 -14.85 12.95 -1.96
CA PRO A 15 -15.06 11.53 -2.23
C PRO A 15 -14.25 10.69 -1.24
N PRO A 16 -14.82 9.61 -0.69
CA PRO A 16 -14.09 8.67 0.15
C PRO A 16 -12.82 8.15 -0.53
N ARG A 17 -11.78 7.87 0.26
CA ARG A 17 -10.52 7.25 -0.14
C ARG A 17 -10.35 5.88 0.54
N PRO A 18 -10.86 4.80 -0.07
CA PRO A 18 -10.79 3.49 0.55
C PRO A 18 -9.43 2.84 0.39
N LEU A 19 -8.85 2.36 1.50
CA LEU A 19 -7.75 1.41 1.52
C LEU A 19 -8.34 0.01 1.44
N VAL A 20 -8.02 -0.72 0.37
CA VAL A 20 -8.55 -2.07 0.12
C VAL A 20 -7.51 -3.09 0.56
N VAL A 21 -7.89 -3.96 1.47
CA VAL A 21 -7.08 -5.07 1.99
C VAL A 21 -7.76 -6.38 1.62
N ALA A 22 -7.02 -7.33 1.06
CA ALA A 22 -7.53 -8.67 0.79
C ALA A 22 -7.02 -9.68 1.84
N ALA A 23 -7.96 -10.36 2.47
CA ALA A 23 -7.74 -11.63 3.13
C ALA A 23 -7.38 -12.70 2.09
N VAL A 24 -6.72 -13.76 2.54
CA VAL A 24 -6.64 -14.99 1.76
C VAL A 24 -8.06 -15.61 1.70
N GLY A 25 -8.50 -15.98 0.50
CA GLY A 25 -9.88 -16.32 0.14
C GLY A 25 -10.70 -15.09 -0.27
N GLY A 26 -10.08 -13.90 -0.28
CA GLY A 26 -10.72 -12.61 -0.52
C GLY A 26 -10.65 -12.12 -1.96
N THR A 27 -9.93 -12.78 -2.86
CA THR A 27 -9.70 -12.28 -4.23
C THR A 27 -10.99 -11.86 -4.93
N GLY A 28 -12.02 -12.70 -4.95
CA GLY A 28 -13.29 -12.38 -5.62
C GLY A 28 -13.96 -11.12 -5.07
N SER A 29 -14.02 -10.97 -3.74
CA SER A 29 -14.56 -9.78 -3.08
C SER A 29 -13.70 -8.53 -3.32
N ARG A 30 -12.36 -8.65 -3.35
CA ARG A 30 -11.44 -7.56 -3.72
C ARG A 30 -11.73 -7.06 -5.13
N LEU A 31 -11.84 -7.96 -6.12
CA LEU A 31 -12.11 -7.58 -7.51
C LEU A 31 -13.44 -6.83 -7.63
N ALA A 32 -14.47 -7.29 -6.92
CA ALA A 32 -15.78 -6.63 -6.88
C ALA A 32 -15.71 -5.24 -6.24
N VAL A 33 -14.99 -5.08 -5.12
CA VAL A 33 -14.76 -3.79 -4.48
C VAL A 33 -14.04 -2.84 -5.44
N GLU A 34 -12.92 -3.26 -6.03
CA GLU A 34 -12.17 -2.42 -6.97
C GLU A 34 -13.01 -1.97 -8.17
N ARG A 35 -13.90 -2.85 -8.66
CA ARG A 35 -14.88 -2.53 -9.70
C ARG A 35 -15.85 -1.44 -9.24
N VAL A 36 -16.47 -1.61 -8.06
CA VAL A 36 -17.40 -0.64 -7.46
C VAL A 36 -16.72 0.71 -7.27
N LEU A 37 -15.49 0.73 -6.75
CA LEU A 37 -14.73 1.97 -6.56
C LEU A 37 -14.50 2.68 -7.90
N ARG A 38 -14.08 1.95 -8.94
CA ARG A 38 -13.90 2.52 -10.28
C ARG A 38 -15.20 3.07 -10.86
N GLU A 39 -16.29 2.30 -10.81
CA GLU A 39 -17.60 2.70 -11.36
C GLU A 39 -18.16 3.94 -10.67
N ARG A 40 -17.81 4.15 -9.40
CA ARG A 40 -18.19 5.32 -8.59
C ARG A 40 -17.16 6.47 -8.65
N GLY A 41 -16.07 6.31 -9.40
CA GLY A 41 -15.00 7.32 -9.49
C GLY A 41 -14.20 7.51 -8.19
N LEU A 42 -14.26 6.55 -7.26
CA LEU A 42 -13.54 6.59 -5.99
C LEU A 42 -12.07 6.19 -6.20
N ARG A 43 -11.18 6.95 -5.57
CA ARG A 43 -9.72 6.72 -5.64
C ARG A 43 -9.31 5.84 -4.46
N ARG A 44 -8.60 4.75 -4.75
CA ARG A 44 -8.01 3.92 -3.70
C ARG A 44 -6.94 4.70 -2.94
N ALA A 45 -6.84 4.43 -1.64
CA ALA A 45 -5.70 4.78 -0.83
C ALA A 45 -4.63 3.67 -0.91
N LEU A 46 -3.36 4.06 -0.77
CA LEU A 46 -2.18 3.22 -0.73
C LEU A 46 -1.55 3.17 0.67
N SER A 47 -1.94 4.08 1.56
CA SER A 47 -1.49 4.12 2.95
C SER A 47 -2.63 4.49 3.91
N PRO A 48 -2.52 4.12 5.20
CA PRO A 48 -3.51 4.45 6.21
C PRO A 48 -3.70 5.96 6.39
N GLY A 49 -2.62 6.74 6.29
CA GLY A 49 -2.64 8.19 6.50
C GLY A 49 -3.41 8.99 5.44
N GLU A 50 -3.67 8.41 4.27
CA GLU A 50 -4.50 9.04 3.24
C GLU A 50 -5.90 8.44 3.11
N ALA A 51 -6.22 7.44 3.93
CA ALA A 51 -7.45 6.67 3.86
C ALA A 51 -8.47 7.16 4.88
N ASP A 52 -9.74 7.16 4.47
CA ASP A 52 -10.89 7.36 5.37
C ASP A 52 -11.71 6.07 5.54
N THR A 53 -11.52 5.10 4.66
CA THR A 53 -12.29 3.86 4.67
C THR A 53 -11.35 2.66 4.61
N LEU A 54 -11.39 1.78 5.61
CA LEU A 54 -10.73 0.48 5.54
C LEU A 54 -11.74 -0.56 5.02
N VAL A 55 -11.44 -1.16 3.86
CA VAL A 55 -12.26 -2.21 3.25
C VAL A 55 -11.51 -3.53 3.32
N VAL A 56 -11.96 -4.44 4.18
CA VAL A 56 -11.38 -5.78 4.31
C VAL A 56 -12.18 -6.76 3.45
N CYS A 57 -11.54 -7.37 2.47
CA CYS A 57 -12.15 -8.26 1.48
C CYS A 57 -11.86 -9.72 1.83
N GLY A 58 -12.89 -10.55 2.01
CA GLY A 58 -12.80 -12.00 2.26
C GLY A 58 -13.35 -12.45 3.62
N PRO A 59 -13.11 -13.72 4.00
CA PRO A 59 -13.65 -14.33 5.21
C PRO A 59 -12.91 -13.88 6.49
N GLU A 60 -13.59 -13.95 7.64
CA GLU A 60 -12.98 -13.73 8.96
C GLU A 60 -12.02 -14.87 9.30
N GLY A 61 -11.05 -14.62 10.18
CA GLY A 61 -10.16 -15.66 10.69
C GLY A 61 -9.06 -16.09 9.71
N SER A 62 -8.92 -15.44 8.55
CA SER A 62 -7.86 -15.70 7.57
C SER A 62 -6.47 -15.15 7.99
N GLY A 63 -6.25 -14.92 9.29
CA GLY A 63 -5.04 -14.31 9.85
C GLY A 63 -4.84 -12.81 9.60
N VAL A 64 -5.60 -12.17 8.69
CA VAL A 64 -5.41 -10.74 8.37
C VAL A 64 -6.09 -9.79 9.36
N ASP A 65 -6.99 -10.28 10.21
CA ASP A 65 -7.80 -9.45 11.11
C ASP A 65 -6.95 -8.62 12.07
N GLU A 66 -5.94 -9.24 12.67
CA GLU A 66 -5.02 -8.57 13.60
C GLU A 66 -4.17 -7.50 12.88
N ALA A 67 -3.68 -7.82 11.67
CA ALA A 67 -2.94 -6.87 10.85
C ALA A 67 -3.83 -5.71 10.37
N ALA A 68 -5.10 -5.99 10.04
CA ALA A 68 -6.08 -4.98 9.68
C ALA A 68 -6.44 -4.07 10.86
N GLU A 69 -6.47 -4.59 12.10
CA GLU A 69 -6.64 -3.78 13.30
C GLU A 69 -5.48 -2.81 13.50
N ARG A 70 -4.23 -3.29 13.39
CA ARG A 70 -3.04 -2.41 13.45
C ARG A 70 -3.04 -1.32 12.39
N VAL A 71 -3.56 -1.61 11.21
CA VAL A 71 -3.73 -0.62 10.13
C VAL A 71 -4.84 0.36 10.50
N TRP A 72 -5.97 -0.11 11.01
CA TRP A 72 -7.08 0.71 11.47
C TRP A 72 -6.68 1.69 12.58
N ASP A 73 -5.75 1.29 13.45
CA ASP A 73 -5.20 2.14 14.50
C ASP A 73 -4.38 3.34 13.97
N GLN A 74 -3.99 3.31 12.70
CA GLN A 74 -3.29 4.41 12.04
C GLN A 74 -4.23 5.37 11.31
N PHE A 75 -5.54 5.09 11.23
CA PHE A 75 -6.50 5.95 10.53
C PHE A 75 -6.89 7.15 11.39
N GLY A 76 -6.81 8.35 10.78
CA GLY A 76 -7.40 9.56 11.32
C GLY A 76 -8.94 9.53 11.29
N GLU A 77 -9.58 10.43 12.04
CA GLU A 77 -11.02 10.67 11.94
C GLU A 77 -11.30 11.77 10.88
N PRO A 78 -12.40 11.73 10.13
CA PRO A 78 -13.44 10.69 10.15
C PRO A 78 -12.99 9.40 9.47
N ARG A 79 -13.37 8.25 10.02
CA ARG A 79 -13.10 6.94 9.42
C ARG A 79 -14.28 5.98 9.43
N ALA A 80 -14.25 5.04 8.49
CA ALA A 80 -15.18 3.92 8.42
C ALA A 80 -14.44 2.61 8.15
N ARG A 81 -14.93 1.50 8.70
CA ARG A 81 -14.42 0.16 8.43
C ARG A 81 -15.57 -0.72 7.99
N VAL A 82 -15.38 -1.45 6.90
CA VAL A 82 -16.34 -2.45 6.41
C VAL A 82 -15.62 -3.71 5.98
N ARG A 83 -16.29 -4.85 6.15
CA ARG A 83 -15.85 -6.15 5.65
C ARG A 83 -16.78 -6.60 4.52
N VAL A 84 -16.19 -7.01 3.40
CA VAL A 84 -16.89 -7.48 2.21
C VAL A 84 -16.58 -8.96 2.04
N ARG A 85 -17.55 -9.83 2.31
CA ARG A 85 -17.32 -11.29 2.32
C ARG A 85 -17.48 -11.92 0.94
N SER A 86 -18.29 -11.32 0.07
CA SER A 86 -18.55 -11.80 -1.28
C SER A 86 -18.65 -10.64 -2.28
N ALA A 87 -18.68 -10.99 -3.57
CA ALA A 87 -18.77 -9.99 -4.64
C ALA A 87 -20.11 -9.21 -4.61
N GLU A 88 -21.20 -9.87 -4.24
CA GLU A 88 -22.56 -9.32 -4.21
C GLU A 88 -22.73 -8.24 -3.13
N GLU A 89 -22.00 -8.35 -2.02
CA GLU A 89 -22.07 -7.40 -0.91
C GLU A 89 -21.30 -6.10 -1.19
N ALA A 90 -20.38 -6.10 -2.15
CA ALA A 90 -19.40 -5.03 -2.33
C ALA A 90 -20.04 -3.64 -2.45
N ALA A 91 -21.08 -3.49 -3.29
CA ALA A 91 -21.74 -2.20 -3.47
C ALA A 91 -22.41 -1.70 -2.18
N ALA A 92 -23.16 -2.57 -1.50
CA ALA A 92 -23.89 -2.23 -0.28
C ALA A 92 -22.94 -1.85 0.87
N ARG A 93 -21.82 -2.57 1.03
CA ARG A 93 -20.81 -2.29 2.06
C ARG A 93 -20.08 -0.95 1.81
N ILE A 94 -19.84 -0.59 0.55
CA ILE A 94 -19.25 0.73 0.23
C ILE A 94 -20.25 1.87 0.53
N ASP A 95 -21.55 1.66 0.31
CA ASP A 95 -22.60 2.63 0.69
C ASP A 95 -22.74 2.77 2.21
N GLU A 96 -22.62 1.66 2.93
CA GLU A 96 -22.60 1.63 4.40
C GLU A 96 -21.41 2.44 4.94
N ALA A 97 -20.19 2.20 4.44
CA ALA A 97 -19.01 2.95 4.82
C ALA A 97 -19.19 4.46 4.60
N ARG A 98 -19.75 4.85 3.45
CA ARG A 98 -20.05 6.26 3.15
C ARG A 98 -21.08 6.84 4.13
N SER A 99 -22.07 6.06 4.53
CA SER A 99 -23.08 6.50 5.51
C SER A 99 -22.45 6.75 6.88
N VAL A 100 -21.51 5.89 7.30
CA VAL A 100 -20.73 6.05 8.55
C VAL A 100 -19.87 7.32 8.51
N LEU A 101 -19.18 7.60 7.40
CA LEU A 101 -18.38 8.83 7.25
C LEU A 101 -19.22 10.10 7.34
N LEU A 102 -20.48 10.05 6.92
CA LEU A 102 -21.39 11.20 6.94
C LEU A 102 -22.06 11.43 8.30
N ASP A 103 -22.00 10.47 9.25
CA ASP A 103 -22.48 10.63 10.62
C ASP A 103 -21.47 11.40 11.49
N LEU A 104 -21.34 12.70 11.21
CA LEU A 104 -20.38 13.57 11.92
C LEU A 104 -20.54 13.58 13.45
N PRO A 105 -21.76 13.55 14.03
CA PRO A 105 -21.91 13.38 15.48
C PRO A 105 -21.27 12.10 16.02
N ALA A 106 -21.45 10.96 15.33
CA ALA A 106 -20.79 9.72 15.72
C ALA A 106 -19.26 9.81 15.59
N GLN A 107 -18.76 10.35 14.47
CA GLN A 107 -17.32 10.55 14.22
C GLN A 107 -16.66 11.39 15.32
N ARG A 108 -17.33 12.46 15.79
CA ARG A 108 -16.83 13.30 16.89
C ARG A 108 -16.77 12.57 18.23
N ARG A 109 -17.79 11.76 18.54
CA ARG A 109 -17.79 10.96 19.78
C ARG A 109 -16.66 9.93 19.76
N SER A 110 -16.47 9.23 18.65
CA SER A 110 -15.38 8.26 18.46
C SER A 110 -14.00 8.91 18.60
N ALA A 111 -13.82 10.12 18.06
CA ALA A 111 -12.57 10.88 18.19
C ALA A 111 -12.26 11.23 19.66
N GLN A 112 -13.28 11.55 20.46
CA GLN A 112 -13.13 11.94 21.88
C GLN A 112 -12.83 10.76 22.80
N THR A 113 -13.27 9.54 22.46
CA THR A 113 -13.03 8.35 23.28
C THR A 113 -11.74 7.62 22.91
N ARG A 114 -11.03 8.03 21.85
CA ARG A 114 -9.76 7.42 21.46
C ARG A 114 -8.69 7.89 22.46
N PRO A 115 -7.99 6.97 23.14
CA PRO A 115 -6.82 7.36 23.91
C PRO A 115 -5.88 8.11 22.95
N ALA A 116 -5.36 9.26 23.38
CA ALA A 116 -4.37 9.99 22.60
C ALA A 116 -3.22 9.00 22.32
N ALA A 117 -3.15 8.53 21.08
CA ALA A 117 -2.07 7.63 20.66
C ALA A 117 -0.76 8.38 20.95
N ALA A 118 0.10 7.75 21.76
CA ALA A 118 1.34 8.29 22.28
C ALA A 118 2.03 9.25 21.31
N GLY A 119 1.82 10.54 21.55
CA GLY A 119 2.48 11.63 20.85
C GLY A 119 3.08 12.52 21.92
N GLY A 120 4.41 12.45 22.02
CA GLY A 120 5.31 13.40 22.70
C GLY A 120 4.84 13.96 24.03
N GLU A 121 5.47 13.51 25.12
CA GLU A 121 5.49 14.25 26.39
C GLU A 121 6.12 15.62 26.16
N ASP A 122 5.30 16.59 25.78
CA ASP A 122 5.63 18.01 25.90
C ASP A 122 5.50 18.31 27.39
N HIS A 123 6.62 18.21 28.11
CA HIS A 123 6.73 18.59 29.52
C HIS A 123 6.45 20.10 29.65
N ALA A 124 5.19 20.46 29.85
CA ALA A 124 4.84 21.71 30.49
C ALA A 124 5.31 21.62 31.95
N GLN A 125 6.39 22.33 32.27
CA GLN A 125 6.86 22.56 33.63
C GLN A 125 5.74 23.24 34.43
N GLU A 126 5.13 22.49 35.33
CA GLU A 126 4.39 23.08 36.45
C GLU A 126 5.41 23.65 37.43
N GLU A 127 5.42 24.98 37.55
CA GLU A 127 6.02 25.71 38.66
C GLU A 127 5.36 25.23 39.96
N GLN A 128 6.05 24.40 40.74
CA GLN A 128 5.71 24.14 42.13
C GLN A 128 6.46 25.14 43.01
N ASP A 129 5.72 26.14 43.48
CA ASP A 129 6.05 26.99 44.62
C ASP A 129 6.18 26.10 45.87
N GLY A 130 7.41 25.77 46.23
CA GLY A 130 7.74 25.16 47.52
C GLY A 130 7.96 26.25 48.56
N GLN A 131 6.95 26.53 49.38
CA GLN A 131 7.11 27.28 50.62
C GLN A 131 7.70 26.36 51.69
N GLU A 132 8.96 26.60 52.04
CA GLU A 132 9.63 26.03 53.20
C GLU A 132 9.15 26.74 54.48
N GLU A 133 8.58 25.96 55.40
CA GLU A 133 8.43 26.35 56.80
C GLU A 133 9.78 26.23 57.51
N GLN A 134 10.21 27.30 58.18
CA GLN A 134 11.16 27.20 59.28
C GLN A 134 11.03 28.37 60.28
N ASP A 135 11.09 27.97 61.55
CA ASP A 135 10.77 28.70 62.77
C ASP A 135 11.60 29.95 63.06
N GLY A 136 11.04 30.88 63.84
CA GLY A 136 11.82 31.92 64.51
C GLY A 136 11.05 33.07 65.15
N GLN A 137 10.53 32.82 66.36
CA GLN A 137 10.55 33.66 67.57
C GLN A 137 10.18 35.17 67.54
N ASP A 138 9.36 35.51 68.56
CA ASP A 138 9.40 36.69 69.43
C ASP A 138 8.37 37.83 69.30
N GLU A 139 7.81 38.13 70.49
CA GLU A 139 7.29 39.41 71.03
C GLU A 139 5.90 39.90 70.57
N GLN A 140 4.88 39.81 71.44
CA GLN A 140 4.45 40.75 72.50
C GLN A 140 3.31 41.69 72.05
N ASP A 141 2.29 41.74 72.91
CA ASP A 141 1.36 42.83 73.21
C ASP A 141 0.17 43.19 72.29
N ALA A 142 -1.00 42.94 72.90
CA ALA A 142 -2.05 43.91 73.23
C ALA A 142 -3.23 44.21 72.27
N GLN A 143 -4.44 43.93 72.82
CA GLN A 143 -5.70 44.70 72.72
C GLN A 143 -6.39 44.67 71.33
N ASP A 144 -7.70 44.65 71.12
CA ASP A 144 -8.90 45.04 71.88
C ASP A 144 -10.10 44.40 71.12
N GLY A 145 -11.11 43.82 71.77
CA GLY A 145 -12.47 44.39 71.66
C GLY A 145 -13.40 43.69 70.63
N PRO A 146 -14.57 43.18 71.04
CA PRO A 146 -15.49 42.38 70.21
C PRO A 146 -16.60 43.21 69.57
N ASP A 147 -17.32 42.67 68.59
CA ASP A 147 -18.72 43.06 68.39
C ASP A 147 -19.60 41.96 67.80
N GLU A 148 -20.77 41.85 68.43
CA GLU A 148 -21.86 40.90 68.23
C GLU A 148 -22.77 41.29 67.05
N HIS A 149 -23.78 40.43 66.79
CA HIS A 149 -25.09 40.65 66.14
C HIS A 149 -25.36 39.50 65.14
N GLU A 150 -25.91 38.35 65.55
CA GLU A 150 -27.29 38.10 65.98
C GLU A 150 -28.35 38.39 64.88
N ARG A 151 -29.01 37.31 64.40
CA ARG A 151 -30.46 37.10 64.17
C ARG A 151 -30.92 36.70 62.75
N ARG A 152 -31.57 35.51 62.75
CA ARG A 152 -32.92 35.14 62.23
C ARG A 152 -33.22 35.40 60.73
N GLY A 153 -33.91 34.55 59.98
CA GLY A 153 -34.73 33.36 60.24
C GLY A 153 -35.85 33.23 59.17
N GLY A 154 -36.42 32.02 59.01
CA GLY A 154 -37.75 31.75 58.37
C GLY A 154 -37.74 31.53 56.85
N GLN A 155 -37.90 30.30 56.32
CA GLN A 155 -39.13 29.50 56.10
C GLN A 155 -39.95 29.90 54.84
N GLY A 156 -40.33 28.89 54.02
CA GLY A 156 -40.95 28.90 52.66
C GLY A 156 -42.34 29.58 52.50
N PRO A 157 -43.31 29.12 51.66
CA PRO A 157 -43.40 27.92 50.79
C PRO A 157 -44.11 28.10 49.39
N ARG A 158 -44.17 26.99 48.61
CA ARG A 158 -45.25 26.42 47.73
C ARG A 158 -46.07 27.23 46.67
N GLY A 159 -46.34 26.53 45.54
CA GLY A 159 -47.56 26.56 44.68
C GLY A 159 -47.34 27.19 43.28
N SER A 160 -47.95 26.83 42.15
CA SER A 160 -48.94 25.81 41.73
C SER A 160 -49.15 25.94 40.19
N GLN A 161 -49.35 24.81 39.48
CA GLN A 161 -50.38 24.50 38.46
C GLN A 161 -50.78 25.45 37.28
N GLY A 162 -51.07 24.81 36.13
CA GLY A 162 -52.00 25.23 35.05
C GLY A 162 -51.41 25.00 33.63
N GLU A 163 -51.73 23.91 32.89
CA GLU A 163 -52.86 23.75 31.93
C GLU A 163 -52.96 24.88 30.88
N SER A 164 -53.10 24.66 29.56
CA SER A 164 -54.08 23.79 28.88
C SER A 164 -53.84 23.66 27.35
N ASP A 165 -54.45 22.61 26.81
CA ASP A 165 -54.63 22.12 25.44
C ASP A 165 -55.17 23.05 24.33
N ARG A 166 -55.02 22.53 23.09
CA ARG A 166 -55.91 22.52 21.88
C ARG A 166 -55.10 22.91 20.63
N GLY A 167 -55.07 22.21 19.50
CA GLY A 167 -56.00 21.25 18.89
C GLY A 167 -56.43 21.81 17.53
N GLY A 168 -56.25 21.06 16.43
CA GLY A 168 -56.77 21.46 15.11
C GLY A 168 -56.18 20.70 13.92
N ALA A 169 -57.03 19.89 13.27
CA ALA A 169 -56.74 18.99 12.17
C ALA A 169 -57.22 19.53 10.80
N GLY A 170 -56.72 18.92 9.72
CA GLY A 170 -57.51 18.62 8.52
C GLY A 170 -57.07 19.29 7.20
N GLY A 171 -56.98 18.50 6.12
CA GLY A 171 -57.15 19.01 4.75
C GLY A 171 -56.36 18.34 3.62
N SER A 172 -56.91 17.24 3.10
CA SER A 172 -56.76 16.58 1.79
C SER A 172 -56.48 17.43 0.53
N GLY A 173 -55.89 16.81 -0.51
CA GLY A 173 -56.07 17.21 -1.92
C GLY A 173 -55.11 16.52 -2.91
N GLU A 174 -55.62 15.54 -3.65
CA GLU A 174 -55.02 14.92 -4.85
C GLU A 174 -55.11 15.85 -6.08
N ASP A 175 -54.24 15.63 -7.07
CA ASP A 175 -54.58 15.29 -8.47
C ASP A 175 -53.79 16.04 -9.59
N GLY A 176 -53.33 15.23 -10.56
CA GLY A 176 -53.22 15.47 -12.01
C GLY A 176 -52.34 16.58 -12.62
N GLY A 177 -51.46 16.20 -13.56
CA GLY A 177 -51.05 17.12 -14.63
C GLY A 177 -49.78 16.78 -15.42
N GLU A 178 -49.89 15.87 -16.39
CA GLU A 178 -48.96 15.79 -17.54
C GLU A 178 -48.93 17.11 -18.32
N ARG A 179 -47.76 17.50 -18.84
CA ARG A 179 -47.64 18.30 -20.07
C ARG A 179 -46.22 18.25 -20.65
N SER A 180 -46.19 17.70 -21.85
CA SER A 180 -45.14 17.79 -22.86
C SER A 180 -44.97 19.22 -23.37
N HIS A 181 -43.73 19.69 -23.51
CA HIS A 181 -43.33 20.69 -24.51
C HIS A 181 -41.91 20.38 -24.97
N GLY A 182 -41.76 20.20 -26.29
CA GLY A 182 -40.47 20.09 -26.95
C GLY A 182 -39.98 21.42 -27.55
N ASP A 183 -38.81 21.26 -28.17
CA ASP A 183 -38.20 22.06 -29.23
C ASP A 183 -37.28 23.24 -28.86
N GLY A 184 -36.15 23.29 -29.59
CA GLY A 184 -35.34 24.47 -29.83
C GLY A 184 -33.93 24.44 -29.22
N GLY A 185 -32.91 23.97 -29.96
CA GLY A 185 -31.53 24.09 -29.46
C GLY A 185 -30.35 23.57 -30.28
N LEU A 186 -30.30 23.90 -31.57
CA LEU A 186 -29.07 24.23 -32.33
C LEU A 186 -27.91 23.22 -32.39
N GLY A 187 -27.72 22.67 -33.60
CA GLY A 187 -26.49 21.99 -34.00
C GLY A 187 -25.32 22.94 -34.26
N HIS A 188 -24.11 22.38 -34.20
CA HIS A 188 -22.92 22.95 -34.82
C HIS A 188 -22.11 21.82 -35.45
N ASP A 189 -22.24 21.75 -36.78
CA ASP A 189 -21.34 21.02 -37.67
C ASP A 189 -20.01 21.77 -37.83
N GLY A 190 -18.96 20.99 -38.07
CA GLY A 190 -18.06 21.21 -39.21
C GLY A 190 -16.97 22.28 -39.08
N HIS A 191 -15.73 21.82 -38.81
CA HIS A 191 -14.56 22.38 -39.46
C HIS A 191 -13.61 21.27 -39.92
N GLN A 192 -13.73 20.91 -41.20
CA GLN A 192 -12.62 20.44 -42.03
C GLN A 192 -12.07 21.64 -42.80
N GLY A 193 -10.76 21.69 -43.04
CA GLY A 193 -10.20 22.57 -44.07
C GLY A 193 -8.69 22.82 -43.97
N ALA A 194 -7.96 22.22 -44.91
CA ALA A 194 -6.64 22.59 -45.47
C ALA A 194 -5.43 22.56 -44.50
N GLY A 195 -4.34 21.83 -44.73
CA GLY A 195 -3.72 21.41 -45.99
C GLY A 195 -2.71 22.47 -46.44
N HIS A 196 -1.40 22.20 -46.30
CA HIS A 196 -0.39 22.45 -47.33
C HIS A 196 1.08 22.15 -46.91
N HIS A 197 1.77 21.53 -47.87
CA HIS A 197 3.20 21.61 -48.22
C HIS A 197 4.21 20.56 -47.72
N ASP A 198 4.55 19.73 -48.70
CA ASP A 198 5.77 18.95 -48.90
C ASP A 198 7.05 19.77 -48.79
N HIS A 199 8.13 19.14 -48.33
CA HIS A 199 9.48 19.35 -48.84
C HIS A 199 10.32 18.09 -48.66
N GLU A 200 10.51 17.36 -49.76
CA GLU A 200 11.66 16.50 -49.96
C GLU A 200 12.90 17.35 -50.25
N GLY A 201 14.06 16.88 -49.77
CA GLY A 201 15.36 17.45 -50.07
C GLY A 201 16.45 16.67 -49.34
N GLY A 202 16.99 15.64 -50.00
CA GLY A 202 18.09 14.84 -49.48
C GLY A 202 19.42 15.59 -49.40
N ARG A 203 20.36 15.02 -48.64
CA ARG A 203 21.73 14.73 -49.10
C ARG A 203 22.53 13.99 -48.03
N GLU A 204 23.39 13.14 -48.57
CA GLU A 204 24.31 12.21 -47.95
C GLU A 204 25.49 12.92 -47.25
N GLY A 205 26.14 12.19 -46.34
CA GLY A 205 27.61 12.19 -46.25
C GLY A 205 28.21 12.75 -44.97
N GLY A 206 28.99 11.90 -44.29
CA GLY A 206 30.25 12.34 -43.68
C GLY A 206 30.42 12.07 -42.18
N GLY A 207 31.04 10.93 -41.86
CA GLY A 207 32.18 10.79 -40.96
C GLY A 207 32.05 11.22 -39.49
N ASN A 208 32.19 10.25 -38.58
CA ASN A 208 32.80 10.55 -37.28
C ASN A 208 33.57 9.31 -36.76
N ASP A 209 34.82 9.22 -37.18
CA ASP A 209 35.85 8.36 -36.58
C ASP A 209 36.68 9.19 -35.58
N GLY A 210 36.88 8.62 -34.40
CA GLY A 210 38.14 8.68 -33.66
C GLY A 210 38.62 10.01 -33.09
N HIS A 211 38.44 10.20 -31.78
CA HIS A 211 39.44 10.90 -30.97
C HIS A 211 39.91 9.99 -29.84
N GLN A 212 41.08 9.39 -30.08
CA GLN A 212 41.95 8.79 -29.10
C GLN A 212 42.60 9.88 -28.26
N GLY A 213 42.74 9.59 -26.97
CA GLY A 213 43.53 10.37 -26.03
C GLY A 213 45.03 10.11 -26.21
N ALA A 214 45.79 11.19 -26.05
CA ALA A 214 47.20 11.27 -25.69
C ALA A 214 47.40 12.76 -25.38
N GLY A 215 48.06 13.21 -24.32
CA GLY A 215 48.92 12.66 -23.29
C GLY A 215 49.62 13.88 -22.71
N HIS A 216 49.97 13.90 -21.43
CA HIS A 216 50.99 14.82 -20.93
C HIS A 216 51.61 14.23 -19.67
N ASP A 217 52.91 13.97 -19.81
CA ASP A 217 53.84 13.36 -18.87
C ASP A 217 54.26 14.31 -17.73
N ASP A 218 54.64 13.66 -16.63
CA ASP A 218 55.77 13.91 -15.71
C ASP A 218 56.06 15.32 -15.18
N HIS A 219 56.17 15.41 -13.85
CA HIS A 219 57.35 15.93 -13.16
C HIS A 219 57.31 15.55 -11.67
N GLU A 220 58.18 14.62 -11.28
CA GLU A 220 58.70 14.46 -9.92
C GLU A 220 59.73 15.56 -9.64
N ASP A 221 59.74 16.11 -8.42
CA ASP A 221 60.93 16.63 -7.77
C ASP A 221 60.67 16.77 -6.25
N GLY A 222 61.56 16.20 -5.45
CA GLY A 222 61.54 16.25 -3.99
C GLY A 222 62.67 17.09 -3.41
N HIS A 223 62.42 17.74 -2.27
CA HIS A 223 63.40 18.25 -1.29
C HIS A 223 62.67 18.39 0.06
N GLN A 224 62.91 17.57 1.08
CA GLN A 224 63.97 17.63 2.11
C GLN A 224 64.08 18.96 2.90
N GLY A 225 63.89 18.86 4.22
CA GLY A 225 64.76 19.47 5.22
C GLY A 225 64.19 20.63 6.05
N GLY A 226 64.04 20.42 7.36
CA GLY A 226 63.84 21.50 8.33
C GLY A 226 63.28 21.04 9.67
N GLY A 227 64.07 20.28 10.44
CA GLY A 227 63.75 19.97 11.83
C GLY A 227 64.05 21.13 12.77
N HIS A 228 63.41 21.13 13.94
CA HIS A 228 63.93 21.71 15.17
C HIS A 228 63.36 20.91 16.35
N ASP A 229 64.29 20.28 17.06
CA ASP A 229 64.14 19.62 18.35
C ASP A 229 63.78 20.63 19.46
N ASP A 230 63.06 20.16 20.49
CA ASP A 230 63.56 20.26 21.86
C ASP A 230 62.82 19.30 22.82
N HIS A 231 63.68 18.54 23.52
CA HIS A 231 63.62 17.76 24.76
C HIS A 231 62.66 18.30 25.85
N GLU A 232 62.17 17.60 26.88
CA GLU A 232 62.44 16.31 27.53
C GLU A 232 61.37 16.09 28.62
N GLY A 233 61.15 14.84 29.06
CA GLY A 233 60.50 14.56 30.35
C GLY A 233 59.84 13.18 30.43
N GLY A 234 60.57 12.21 30.97
CA GLY A 234 60.23 10.78 30.96
C GLY A 234 59.16 10.28 31.94
N GLY A 235 58.81 9.01 31.77
CA GLY A 235 57.99 8.15 32.64
C GLY A 235 57.89 6.77 31.96
N GLN A 236 58.67 5.79 32.42
CA GLN A 236 58.22 4.69 33.30
C GLN A 236 57.36 3.63 32.59
N ASP A 237 57.84 2.40 32.69
CA ASP A 237 57.18 1.14 32.35
C ASP A 237 55.79 0.99 32.97
N GLU A 238 54.97 0.14 32.36
CA GLU A 238 53.95 -0.77 32.95
C GLU A 238 52.65 -0.80 32.13
N GLY A 239 52.11 -2.01 31.95
CA GLY A 239 50.66 -2.22 31.88
C GLY A 239 50.06 -2.43 30.49
N GLY A 240 49.90 -3.69 30.09
CA GLY A 240 48.92 -4.07 29.08
C GLY A 240 47.49 -3.79 29.54
N HIS A 241 46.68 -3.23 28.65
CA HIS A 241 45.22 -3.20 28.74
C HIS A 241 44.73 -3.42 27.30
N GLY A 242 44.11 -4.54 26.96
CA GLY A 242 42.85 -5.00 27.53
C GLY A 242 41.74 -4.43 26.64
N GLY A 243 41.24 -5.25 25.71
CA GLY A 243 40.13 -4.87 24.84
C GLY A 243 38.94 -4.45 25.69
N HIS A 244 38.60 -3.16 25.61
CA HIS A 244 37.39 -2.65 26.23
C HIS A 244 36.20 -2.96 25.32
N ASP A 245 35.49 -4.01 25.70
CA ASP A 245 34.11 -4.28 25.34
C ASP A 245 33.27 -3.05 25.72
N HIS A 246 32.80 -2.30 24.71
CA HIS A 246 31.92 -1.16 24.90
C HIS A 246 30.49 -1.68 25.10
N GLY A 247 30.24 -2.27 26.28
CA GLY A 247 28.91 -2.55 26.79
C GLY A 247 28.04 -1.29 26.77
N GLY A 248 26.80 -1.46 26.33
CA GLY A 248 25.91 -0.42 25.83
C GLY A 248 25.77 0.80 26.73
N MET A 249 26.06 1.97 26.15
CA MET A 249 25.56 3.23 26.68
C MET A 249 24.05 3.32 26.40
N GLU A 250 23.28 3.31 27.48
CA GLU A 250 21.83 3.54 27.47
C GLU A 250 21.55 5.02 27.18
N LEU A 251 20.64 5.31 26.25
CA LEU A 251 20.24 6.68 25.97
C LEU A 251 19.36 7.22 27.12
N PRO A 252 19.32 8.55 27.35
CA PRO A 252 18.37 9.15 28.27
C PRO A 252 16.95 8.71 27.92
N GLY A 253 16.26 8.04 28.85
CA GLY A 253 14.93 7.45 28.64
C GLY A 253 14.88 5.92 28.57
N GLY A 254 15.97 5.20 28.88
CA GLY A 254 15.95 3.73 28.98
C GLY A 254 15.81 3.01 27.63
N MET A 255 16.09 3.71 26.53
CA MET A 255 16.11 3.12 25.20
C MET A 255 17.49 2.53 24.96
N THR A 256 17.53 1.21 24.80
CA THR A 256 18.71 0.50 24.32
C THR A 256 19.06 0.99 22.93
N MET A 257 20.33 1.32 22.68
CA MET A 257 20.78 1.64 21.32
C MET A 257 20.47 0.48 20.38
N THR A 258 20.01 0.81 19.17
CA THR A 258 19.82 -0.15 18.09
C THR A 258 21.13 -0.89 17.79
N ASP A 259 21.05 -2.20 17.56
CA ASP A 259 22.22 -3.01 17.21
C ASP A 259 22.86 -2.52 15.92
N ARG A 260 24.20 -2.41 15.91
CA ARG A 260 24.98 -2.00 14.75
C ARG A 260 25.68 -3.21 14.14
N GLY A 261 25.58 -3.34 12.82
CA GLY A 261 26.36 -4.32 12.05
C GLY A 261 27.32 -3.63 11.09
N ASP A 262 28.39 -4.32 10.70
CA ASP A 262 29.32 -3.83 9.70
C ASP A 262 28.64 -3.84 8.30
N ASP A 263 28.73 -2.73 7.57
CA ASP A 263 28.19 -2.54 6.20
C ASP A 263 29.26 -2.84 5.12
N ARG A 264 28.84 -2.90 3.84
CA ARG A 264 29.67 -3.22 2.66
C ARG A 264 30.90 -2.33 2.50
N ASP A 265 30.85 -1.10 3.00
CA ASP A 265 31.94 -0.12 2.94
C ASP A 265 32.74 0.01 4.25
N GLY A 266 32.42 -0.83 5.25
CA GLY A 266 33.05 -0.79 6.57
C GLY A 266 32.45 0.24 7.52
N LEU A 267 31.35 0.91 7.15
CA LEU A 267 30.59 1.75 8.08
C LEU A 267 29.68 0.90 8.96
N ARG A 268 29.51 1.29 10.22
CA ARG A 268 28.56 0.65 11.14
C ARG A 268 27.23 1.38 11.08
N LEU A 269 26.25 0.78 10.40
CA LEU A 269 24.88 1.29 10.33
C LEU A 269 23.95 0.54 11.27
N ASP A 270 22.97 1.26 11.79
CA ASP A 270 21.92 0.70 12.63
C ASP A 270 21.10 -0.34 11.84
N ARG A 271 20.81 -1.47 12.50
CA ARG A 271 19.95 -2.53 11.95
C ARG A 271 18.49 -2.21 12.26
N LEU A 272 17.68 -2.05 11.23
CA LEU A 272 16.24 -1.84 11.36
C LEU A 272 15.48 -3.10 10.96
N HIS A 273 14.59 -3.57 11.83
CA HIS A 273 13.67 -4.66 11.52
C HIS A 273 12.37 -4.10 10.96
N ILE A 274 12.04 -4.45 9.71
CA ILE A 274 10.85 -4.00 9.00
C ILE A 274 10.03 -5.22 8.59
N ALA A 275 8.72 -5.19 8.83
CA ALA A 275 7.78 -6.16 8.26
C ALA A 275 6.96 -5.51 7.13
N ILE A 276 6.92 -6.15 5.97
CA ILE A 276 6.09 -5.74 4.83
C ILE A 276 4.98 -6.78 4.62
N GLY A 277 3.74 -6.30 4.46
CA GLY A 277 2.56 -7.17 4.40
C GLY A 277 1.98 -7.47 5.79
N PRO A 278 0.93 -8.30 5.91
CA PRO A 278 0.20 -9.00 4.84
C PRO A 278 -0.94 -8.19 4.21
N VAL A 279 -1.13 -6.94 4.67
CA VAL A 279 -2.29 -6.09 4.36
C VAL A 279 -1.93 -4.81 3.58
N GLN A 280 -0.73 -4.74 3.01
CA GLN A 280 -0.30 -3.59 2.22
C GLN A 280 -1.03 -3.54 0.87
N ALA A 281 -1.35 -2.32 0.39
CA ALA A 281 -1.97 -2.14 -0.92
C ALA A 281 -1.10 -2.74 -2.05
N ASP A 282 -1.74 -3.46 -2.95
CA ASP A 282 -1.14 -4.13 -4.11
C ASP A 282 -0.02 -5.15 -3.77
N TRP A 283 0.10 -5.56 -2.50
CA TRP A 283 0.94 -6.66 -2.02
C TRP A 283 0.21 -8.01 -2.10
N PRO A 284 0.91 -9.15 -2.29
CA PRO A 284 0.27 -10.47 -2.28
C PRO A 284 -0.42 -10.74 -0.94
N CYS A 285 -1.71 -11.08 -0.98
CA CYS A 285 -2.51 -11.27 0.23
C CYS A 285 -1.95 -12.43 1.06
N GLY A 286 -1.80 -12.20 2.38
CA GLY A 286 -1.29 -13.23 3.29
C GLY A 286 0.23 -13.41 3.31
N LEU A 287 0.98 -12.78 2.40
CA LEU A 287 2.44 -12.84 2.41
C LEU A 287 3.01 -11.81 3.39
N THR A 288 3.95 -12.22 4.23
CA THR A 288 4.74 -11.32 5.07
C THR A 288 6.21 -11.46 4.71
N ALA A 289 6.92 -10.34 4.58
CA ALA A 289 8.37 -10.31 4.47
C ALA A 289 8.95 -9.59 5.70
N ALA A 290 9.64 -10.33 6.55
CA ALA A 290 10.39 -9.78 7.69
C ALA A 290 11.83 -9.52 7.22
N LEU A 291 12.23 -8.26 7.25
CA LEU A 291 13.50 -7.78 6.70
C LEU A 291 14.34 -7.18 7.81
N THR A 292 15.63 -7.52 7.84
CA THR A 292 16.65 -6.75 8.55
C THR A 292 17.33 -5.85 7.54
N VAL A 293 17.21 -4.53 7.71
CA VAL A 293 17.72 -3.52 6.77
C VAL A 293 18.83 -2.73 7.45
N GLN A 294 19.89 -2.41 6.71
CA GLN A 294 20.91 -1.44 7.11
C GLN A 294 20.98 -0.35 6.03
N GLY A 295 20.74 0.90 6.42
CA GLY A 295 20.48 1.96 5.45
C GLY A 295 19.20 1.67 4.67
N ASP A 296 19.31 1.51 3.35
CA ASP A 296 18.23 1.11 2.45
C ASP A 296 18.36 -0.34 1.95
N VAL A 297 19.42 -1.06 2.31
CA VAL A 297 19.75 -2.41 1.81
C VAL A 297 19.29 -3.49 2.79
N VAL A 298 18.60 -4.49 2.26
CA VAL A 298 18.22 -5.70 3.00
C VAL A 298 19.44 -6.58 3.23
N GLN A 299 19.71 -6.91 4.50
CA GLN A 299 20.78 -7.81 4.92
C GLN A 299 20.27 -9.23 5.16
N GLU A 300 19.06 -9.33 5.74
CA GLU A 300 18.39 -10.59 5.99
C GLU A 300 16.94 -10.47 5.58
N ALA A 301 16.38 -11.54 5.02
CA ALA A 301 14.98 -11.61 4.63
C ALA A 301 14.41 -12.97 4.98
N ASP A 302 13.29 -12.96 5.68
CA ASP A 302 12.41 -14.10 5.89
C ASP A 302 11.07 -13.81 5.21
N VAL A 303 10.53 -14.80 4.50
CA VAL A 303 9.28 -14.68 3.78
C VAL A 303 8.37 -15.82 4.21
N SER A 304 7.21 -15.46 4.77
CA SER A 304 6.25 -16.41 5.31
C SER A 304 4.83 -16.07 4.85
N THR A 305 3.93 -17.04 4.97
CA THR A 305 2.50 -16.83 4.74
C THR A 305 1.72 -16.88 6.04
N LEU A 306 0.64 -16.11 6.12
CA LEU A 306 -0.31 -16.24 7.21
C LEU A 306 -0.91 -17.66 7.21
N PRO A 307 -1.09 -18.28 8.39
CA PRO A 307 -1.66 -19.61 8.50
C PRO A 307 -3.11 -19.61 8.02
N LEU A 308 -3.50 -20.70 7.35
CA LEU A 308 -4.81 -20.86 6.73
C LEU A 308 -5.45 -22.19 7.14
N ALA A 309 -6.72 -22.13 7.54
CA ALA A 309 -7.55 -23.32 7.64
C ALA A 309 -7.94 -23.76 6.21
N PRO A 310 -7.52 -24.95 5.73
CA PRO A 310 -7.73 -25.36 4.33
C PRO A 310 -9.20 -25.53 3.93
N GLU A 311 -10.08 -25.81 4.90
CA GLU A 311 -11.47 -26.20 4.66
C GLU A 311 -12.37 -25.06 4.14
N ASP A 312 -11.90 -23.81 4.21
CA ASP A 312 -12.70 -22.60 3.93
C ASP A 312 -12.17 -21.74 2.76
N VAL A 313 -11.14 -22.18 2.03
CA VAL A 313 -10.47 -21.33 1.00
C VAL A 313 -11.06 -21.56 -0.39
N ALA A 314 -11.91 -20.65 -0.84
CA ALA A 314 -12.30 -20.58 -2.25
C ALA A 314 -11.19 -19.93 -3.09
N VAL A 315 -10.58 -20.69 -3.99
CA VAL A 315 -9.57 -20.17 -4.94
C VAL A 315 -10.29 -19.46 -6.08
N TYR A 316 -10.09 -18.14 -6.20
CA TYR A 316 -10.75 -17.39 -7.27
C TYR A 316 -10.19 -17.72 -8.65
N TRP A 317 -8.86 -17.79 -8.81
CA TRP A 317 -8.23 -18.09 -10.10
C TRP A 317 -8.18 -19.59 -10.43
N ASP A 318 -9.33 -20.24 -10.29
CA ASP A 318 -9.54 -21.66 -10.57
C ASP A 318 -10.51 -21.83 -11.76
N ASP A 319 -9.99 -22.36 -12.87
CA ASP A 319 -10.73 -22.53 -14.11
C ASP A 319 -11.79 -23.63 -14.05
N ASP A 320 -11.64 -24.64 -13.20
CA ASP A 320 -12.65 -25.67 -12.98
C ASP A 320 -13.82 -25.12 -12.15
N ALA A 321 -13.51 -24.36 -11.09
CA ALA A 321 -14.52 -23.74 -10.24
C ALA A 321 -15.37 -22.70 -11.01
N HIS A 322 -14.78 -22.08 -12.02
CA HIS A 322 -15.47 -21.15 -12.92
C HIS A 322 -16.11 -21.82 -14.15
N GLU A 323 -16.05 -23.15 -14.25
CA GLU A 323 -16.60 -23.95 -15.36
C GLU A 323 -16.23 -23.41 -16.75
N VAL A 324 -14.97 -22.99 -16.97
CA VAL A 324 -14.59 -22.20 -18.15
C VAL A 324 -14.21 -23.09 -19.35
N PRO A 325 -15.03 -23.20 -20.42
CA PRO A 325 -14.72 -24.10 -21.54
C PRO A 325 -13.83 -23.43 -22.60
N GLY A 326 -12.91 -24.19 -23.18
CA GLY A 326 -12.25 -23.88 -24.47
C GLY A 326 -11.67 -22.45 -24.56
N PRO A 327 -12.06 -21.63 -25.56
CA PRO A 327 -11.53 -20.26 -25.74
C PRO A 327 -11.75 -19.31 -24.56
N ALA A 328 -12.72 -19.59 -23.67
CA ALA A 328 -12.95 -18.77 -22.48
C ALA A 328 -11.81 -18.93 -21.46
N ALA A 329 -11.09 -20.07 -21.45
CA ALA A 329 -9.98 -20.31 -20.53
C ALA A 329 -8.80 -19.35 -20.80
N LEU A 330 -8.52 -19.06 -22.08
CA LEU A 330 -7.51 -18.06 -22.45
C LEU A 330 -7.90 -16.65 -21.99
N ARG A 331 -9.19 -16.28 -22.08
CA ARG A 331 -9.68 -15.00 -21.57
C ARG A 331 -9.56 -14.91 -20.06
N PHE A 332 -9.89 -15.98 -19.34
CA PHE A 332 -9.78 -16.06 -17.89
C PHE A 332 -8.32 -15.93 -17.42
N ARG A 333 -7.40 -16.66 -18.07
CA ARG A 333 -5.95 -16.54 -17.85
C ARG A 333 -5.42 -15.12 -18.15
N ALA A 334 -5.85 -14.51 -19.25
CA ALA A 334 -5.50 -13.12 -19.55
C ALA A 334 -6.07 -12.12 -18.52
N ALA A 335 -7.23 -12.41 -17.93
CA ALA A 335 -7.77 -11.63 -16.81
C ALA A 335 -6.89 -11.76 -15.56
N ALA A 336 -6.44 -12.98 -15.22
CA ALA A 336 -5.50 -13.20 -14.12
C ALA A 336 -4.17 -12.47 -14.36
N ALA A 337 -3.60 -12.58 -15.56
CA ALA A 337 -2.40 -11.85 -15.96
C ALA A 337 -2.59 -10.32 -15.90
N ALA A 338 -3.76 -9.81 -16.31
CA ALA A 338 -4.09 -8.39 -16.19
C ALA A 338 -4.21 -7.94 -14.72
N ASP A 339 -4.67 -8.82 -13.82
CA ASP A 339 -4.72 -8.55 -12.38
C ASP A 339 -3.33 -8.51 -11.73
N SER A 340 -2.45 -9.44 -12.07
CA SER A 340 -1.06 -9.42 -11.59
C SER A 340 -0.31 -8.19 -12.14
N LEU A 341 -0.46 -7.92 -13.45
CA LEU A 341 0.20 -6.80 -14.11
C LEU A 341 -0.28 -5.44 -13.59
N GLN A 342 -1.58 -5.26 -13.28
CA GLN A 342 -2.05 -3.98 -12.76
C GLN A 342 -1.48 -3.68 -11.37
N ARG A 343 -1.41 -4.66 -10.46
CA ARG A 343 -0.78 -4.48 -9.15
C ARG A 343 0.70 -4.15 -9.28
N PHE A 344 1.41 -4.88 -10.15
CA PHE A 344 2.79 -4.58 -10.48
C PHE A 344 2.97 -3.14 -10.99
N LEU A 345 2.10 -2.67 -11.89
CA LEU A 345 2.17 -1.31 -12.43
C LEU A 345 1.89 -0.23 -11.38
N ASP A 346 1.05 -0.49 -10.36
CA ASP A 346 0.92 0.44 -9.22
C ASP A 346 2.19 0.49 -8.38
N VAL A 347 2.77 -0.67 -8.07
CA VAL A 347 4.04 -0.75 -7.32
C VAL A 347 5.17 -0.07 -8.08
N ALA A 348 5.20 -0.19 -9.41
CA ALA A 348 6.12 0.52 -10.29
C ALA A 348 5.81 2.02 -10.48
N GLY A 349 4.83 2.57 -9.76
CA GLY A 349 4.52 4.00 -9.78
C GLY A 349 3.75 4.47 -11.02
N TRP A 350 3.02 3.58 -11.71
CA TRP A 350 2.25 3.91 -12.92
C TRP A 350 0.72 3.68 -12.76
N PRO A 351 0.06 4.40 -11.83
CA PRO A 351 -1.34 4.16 -11.45
C PRO A 351 -2.35 4.34 -12.61
N ALA A 352 -2.05 5.21 -13.59
CA ALA A 352 -2.89 5.38 -14.77
C ALA A 352 -2.89 4.14 -15.68
N ALA A 353 -1.73 3.46 -15.82
CA ALA A 353 -1.63 2.22 -16.57
C ALA A 353 -2.30 1.07 -15.81
N ALA A 354 -2.07 0.98 -14.50
CA ALA A 354 -2.74 0.01 -13.62
C ALA A 354 -4.28 0.14 -13.69
N GLY A 355 -4.81 1.36 -13.64
CA GLY A 355 -6.25 1.60 -13.78
C GLY A 355 -6.84 1.11 -15.11
N THR A 356 -6.07 1.18 -16.20
CA THR A 356 -6.49 0.59 -17.49
C THR A 356 -6.41 -0.95 -17.46
N GLY A 357 -5.42 -1.53 -16.78
CA GLY A 357 -5.31 -2.97 -16.54
C GLY A 357 -6.49 -3.54 -15.74
N ARG A 358 -6.93 -2.85 -14.67
CA ARG A 358 -8.15 -3.24 -13.91
C ARG A 358 -9.39 -3.24 -14.78
N LEU A 359 -9.55 -2.23 -15.64
CA LEU A 359 -10.67 -2.18 -16.58
C LEU A 359 -10.61 -3.33 -17.59
N LEU A 360 -9.41 -3.66 -18.09
CA LEU A 360 -9.21 -4.80 -18.99
C LEU A 360 -9.60 -6.11 -18.30
N ARG A 361 -9.07 -6.37 -17.08
CA ARG A 361 -9.40 -7.55 -16.27
C ARG A 361 -10.91 -7.71 -16.15
N ASP A 362 -11.61 -6.68 -15.68
CA ASP A 362 -13.05 -6.73 -15.49
C ASP A 362 -13.81 -6.96 -16.81
N THR A 363 -13.31 -6.42 -17.92
CA THR A 363 -13.89 -6.67 -19.25
C THR A 363 -13.66 -8.12 -19.71
N LEU A 364 -12.49 -8.69 -19.40
CA LEU A 364 -12.15 -10.08 -19.74
C LEU A 364 -12.95 -11.09 -18.92
N LEU A 365 -13.28 -10.77 -17.67
CA LEU A 365 -14.10 -11.60 -16.78
C LEU A 365 -15.58 -11.66 -17.19
N VAL A 366 -16.07 -10.75 -18.04
CA VAL A 366 -17.45 -10.79 -18.55
C VAL A 366 -17.52 -11.67 -19.82
N PRO A 367 -18.24 -12.81 -19.81
CA PRO A 367 -18.24 -13.78 -20.92
C PRO A 367 -18.72 -13.20 -22.27
N ALA A 368 -19.59 -12.19 -22.26
CA ALA A 368 -20.24 -11.61 -23.44
C ALA A 368 -19.80 -10.17 -23.78
N ALA A 369 -18.71 -9.66 -23.19
CA ALA A 369 -18.28 -8.28 -23.45
C ALA A 369 -17.92 -8.10 -24.95
N PRO A 370 -18.58 -7.18 -25.68
CA PRO A 370 -18.28 -6.95 -27.08
C PRO A 370 -16.85 -6.49 -27.28
N ALA A 371 -16.32 -6.60 -28.51
CA ALA A 371 -15.02 -6.07 -28.91
C ALA A 371 -14.85 -4.54 -28.69
N ALA A 372 -15.88 -3.86 -28.18
CA ALA A 372 -15.84 -2.49 -27.70
C ALA A 372 -14.70 -2.32 -26.67
N GLY A 373 -13.80 -1.39 -26.95
CA GLY A 373 -12.63 -1.13 -26.10
C GLY A 373 -11.36 -1.93 -26.48
N ARG A 374 -11.44 -2.93 -27.37
CA ARG A 374 -10.24 -3.64 -27.85
C ARG A 374 -9.16 -2.72 -28.42
N PRO A 375 -9.46 -1.67 -29.25
CA PRO A 375 -8.45 -0.72 -29.70
C PRO A 375 -7.79 0.09 -28.56
N ARG A 376 -8.55 0.39 -27.49
CA ARG A 376 -8.03 1.06 -26.29
C ARG A 376 -7.04 0.15 -25.58
N PHE A 377 -7.39 -1.13 -25.39
CA PHE A 377 -6.53 -2.10 -24.70
C PHE A 377 -5.30 -2.46 -25.51
N THR A 378 -5.39 -2.59 -26.84
CA THR A 378 -4.21 -2.83 -27.69
C THR A 378 -3.27 -1.62 -27.72
N ARG A 379 -3.79 -0.39 -27.63
CA ARG A 379 -2.96 0.82 -27.46
C ARG A 379 -2.27 0.85 -26.10
N TRP A 380 -2.99 0.49 -25.04
CA TRP A 380 -2.42 0.38 -23.69
C TRP A 380 -1.31 -0.69 -23.65
N LEU A 381 -1.56 -1.88 -24.19
CA LEU A 381 -0.58 -2.96 -24.28
C LEU A 381 0.70 -2.52 -25.02
N ARG A 382 0.55 -1.85 -26.17
CA ARG A 382 1.68 -1.26 -26.91
C ARG A 382 2.42 -0.19 -26.12
N ARG A 383 1.70 0.64 -25.35
CA ARG A 383 2.31 1.67 -24.49
C ARG A 383 3.16 1.05 -23.39
N VAL A 384 2.66 0.01 -22.72
CA VAL A 384 3.43 -0.68 -21.67
C VAL A 384 4.66 -1.36 -22.29
N ARG A 385 4.48 -2.12 -23.37
CA ARG A 385 5.58 -2.77 -24.11
C ARG A 385 6.61 -1.78 -24.68
N GLY A 386 6.18 -0.60 -25.13
CA GLY A 386 7.07 0.41 -25.71
C GLY A 386 7.77 1.30 -24.67
N SER A 387 7.49 1.14 -23.37
CA SER A 387 8.04 2.01 -22.33
C SER A 387 9.51 1.71 -22.05
N ARG A 388 10.42 2.45 -22.68
CA ARG A 388 11.87 2.25 -22.51
C ARG A 388 12.33 2.44 -21.06
N LEU A 389 11.78 3.43 -20.36
CA LEU A 389 12.15 3.72 -18.97
C LEU A 389 11.79 2.54 -18.06
N LEU A 390 10.58 2.00 -18.21
CA LEU A 390 10.13 0.83 -17.46
C LEU A 390 11.06 -0.35 -17.73
N TRP A 391 11.29 -0.70 -19.00
CA TRP A 391 12.13 -1.87 -19.28
C TRP A 391 13.59 -1.68 -18.91
N TRP A 392 14.10 -0.45 -18.91
CA TRP A 392 15.44 -0.17 -18.42
C TRP A 392 15.54 -0.36 -16.90
N SER A 393 14.54 0.08 -16.13
CA SER A 393 14.54 -0.06 -14.67
C SER A 393 14.30 -1.49 -14.16
N LEU A 394 13.68 -2.36 -14.98
CA LEU A 394 13.34 -3.74 -14.59
C LEU A 394 14.38 -4.79 -15.01
N ARG A 395 15.23 -4.47 -15.97
CA ARG A 395 16.24 -5.43 -16.49
C ARG A 395 17.31 -5.70 -15.46
N GLY A 396 17.64 -6.98 -15.27
CA GLY A 396 18.62 -7.45 -14.29
C GLY A 396 18.10 -7.48 -12.85
N LEU A 397 16.87 -7.00 -12.59
CA LEU A 397 16.31 -6.96 -11.24
C LEU A 397 15.74 -8.34 -10.85
N GLY A 398 16.19 -8.89 -9.73
CA GLY A 398 15.72 -10.17 -9.19
C GLY A 398 15.66 -11.31 -10.22
N PRO A 399 16.80 -11.72 -10.81
CA PRO A 399 16.86 -12.90 -11.66
C PRO A 399 16.55 -14.15 -10.83
N ALA A 400 15.57 -14.95 -11.26
CA ALA A 400 15.26 -16.21 -10.59
C ALA A 400 16.45 -17.18 -10.69
N PRO A 401 16.75 -17.93 -9.61
CA PRO A 401 17.86 -18.88 -9.62
C PRO A 401 17.63 -20.01 -10.63
N ALA A 402 18.72 -20.61 -11.11
CA ALA A 402 18.66 -21.71 -12.07
C ALA A 402 18.06 -23.00 -11.50
N GLY A 403 18.14 -23.19 -10.18
CA GLY A 403 17.58 -24.31 -9.44
C GLY A 403 16.87 -23.85 -8.16
N LEU A 404 15.97 -24.67 -7.64
CA LEU A 404 15.28 -24.41 -6.37
C LEU A 404 16.15 -24.84 -5.17
N PRO A 405 16.03 -24.18 -4.00
CA PRO A 405 16.85 -24.52 -2.83
C PRO A 405 16.77 -25.99 -2.38
N HIS A 406 15.58 -26.60 -2.45
CA HIS A 406 15.34 -27.99 -2.04
C HIS A 406 15.55 -29.01 -3.17
N ASP A 407 15.62 -28.55 -4.42
CA ASP A 407 15.92 -29.38 -5.59
C ASP A 407 16.69 -28.55 -6.62
N PRO A 408 18.04 -28.50 -6.53
CA PRO A 408 18.86 -27.74 -7.45
C PRO A 408 18.79 -28.23 -8.91
N SER A 409 18.30 -29.46 -9.13
CA SER A 409 18.13 -30.03 -10.47
C SER A 409 16.84 -29.56 -11.15
N ALA A 410 15.86 -29.13 -10.35
CA ALA A 410 14.62 -28.52 -10.82
C ALA A 410 14.75 -26.99 -10.82
N GLY A 411 14.62 -26.39 -12.01
CA GLY A 411 14.47 -24.93 -12.13
C GLY A 411 13.07 -24.45 -11.75
N PRO A 412 12.89 -23.14 -11.49
CA PRO A 412 11.57 -22.60 -11.22
C PRO A 412 10.63 -22.78 -12.43
N PRO A 413 9.30 -22.80 -12.20
CA PRO A 413 8.30 -22.81 -13.27
C PRO A 413 8.60 -21.73 -14.33
N GLU A 414 8.30 -22.01 -15.60
CA GLU A 414 8.61 -21.13 -16.74
C GLU A 414 8.14 -19.69 -16.51
N ARG A 415 6.95 -19.53 -15.90
CA ARG A 415 6.37 -18.22 -15.55
C ARG A 415 7.27 -17.37 -14.66
N LEU A 416 8.12 -17.96 -13.83
CA LEU A 416 8.95 -17.27 -12.84
C LEU A 416 10.40 -17.04 -13.30
N ARG A 417 10.86 -17.70 -14.36
CA ARG A 417 12.25 -17.64 -14.83
C ARG A 417 12.70 -16.26 -15.29
N GLY A 418 13.99 -15.96 -15.14
CA GLY A 418 14.57 -14.68 -15.57
C GLY A 418 14.34 -13.55 -14.54
N ASP A 419 14.54 -12.32 -14.96
CA ASP A 419 14.39 -11.12 -14.13
C ASP A 419 12.94 -10.61 -14.09
N VAL A 420 12.71 -9.50 -13.38
CA VAL A 420 11.40 -8.84 -13.31
C VAL A 420 10.87 -8.51 -14.72
N ALA A 421 11.74 -8.04 -15.63
CA ALA A 421 11.34 -7.72 -17.00
C ALA A 421 10.80 -8.96 -17.76
N ALA A 422 11.44 -10.12 -17.63
CA ALA A 422 10.99 -11.36 -18.23
C ALA A 422 9.62 -11.81 -17.68
N ARG A 423 9.43 -11.75 -16.35
CA ARG A 423 8.14 -12.09 -15.71
C ARG A 423 7.00 -11.19 -16.18
N VAL A 424 7.21 -9.89 -16.19
CA VAL A 424 6.22 -8.90 -16.65
C VAL A 424 5.90 -9.06 -18.14
N SER A 425 6.90 -9.42 -18.96
CA SER A 425 6.70 -9.66 -20.40
C SER A 425 5.74 -10.83 -20.65
N ARG A 426 5.83 -11.90 -19.86
CA ARG A 426 4.92 -13.05 -19.99
C ARG A 426 3.47 -12.70 -19.70
N TRP A 427 3.18 -11.86 -18.70
CA TRP A 427 1.82 -11.36 -18.50
C TRP A 427 1.31 -10.55 -19.69
N LEU A 428 2.17 -9.72 -20.29
CA LEU A 428 1.81 -8.97 -21.50
C LEU A 428 1.55 -9.91 -22.69
N ASP A 429 2.28 -11.02 -22.80
CA ASP A 429 2.10 -12.03 -23.85
C ASP A 429 0.78 -12.80 -23.69
N GLU A 430 0.41 -13.18 -22.47
CA GLU A 430 -0.90 -13.78 -22.18
C GLU A 430 -2.06 -12.84 -22.54
N ILE A 431 -1.94 -11.56 -22.20
CA ILE A 431 -2.92 -10.54 -22.58
C ILE A 431 -2.95 -10.36 -24.11
N ALA A 432 -1.78 -10.37 -24.76
CA ALA A 432 -1.68 -10.21 -26.20
C ALA A 432 -2.32 -11.36 -26.97
N ALA A 433 -2.19 -12.60 -26.48
CA ALA A 433 -2.79 -13.78 -27.11
C ALA A 433 -4.31 -13.63 -27.29
N VAL A 434 -4.98 -12.91 -26.37
CA VAL A 434 -6.42 -12.63 -26.45
C VAL A 434 -6.72 -11.35 -27.25
N LEU A 435 -5.92 -10.29 -27.09
CA LEU A 435 -6.19 -9.00 -27.73
C LEU A 435 -5.74 -8.93 -29.20
N LEU A 436 -4.75 -9.73 -29.59
CA LEU A 436 -4.08 -9.71 -30.90
C LEU A 436 -3.88 -11.15 -31.42
N PRO A 437 -4.96 -11.93 -31.66
CA PRO A 437 -4.87 -13.30 -32.13
C PRO A 437 -4.33 -13.40 -33.57
N GLU A 438 -4.49 -12.34 -34.38
CA GLU A 438 -3.99 -12.29 -35.76
C GLU A 438 -2.47 -12.09 -35.86
N THR A 439 -1.82 -11.58 -34.80
CA THR A 439 -0.35 -11.44 -34.75
C THR A 439 0.33 -12.63 -34.09
N ALA A 440 -0.43 -13.66 -33.70
CA ALA A 440 0.12 -14.94 -33.27
C ALA A 440 0.62 -15.73 -34.50
N ASP A 441 1.51 -15.12 -35.28
CA ASP A 441 2.14 -15.76 -36.42
C ASP A 441 2.94 -16.97 -35.91
N GLY A 442 2.46 -18.17 -36.23
CA GLY A 442 3.23 -19.41 -36.19
C GLY A 442 3.58 -20.00 -34.81
N THR A 443 3.15 -19.41 -33.68
CA THR A 443 3.27 -20.11 -32.39
C THR A 443 2.14 -21.13 -32.30
N PRO A 444 2.42 -22.45 -32.39
CA PRO A 444 1.35 -23.44 -32.33
C PRO A 444 0.63 -23.28 -31.00
N ALA A 445 -0.71 -23.25 -31.05
CA ALA A 445 -1.51 -23.41 -29.83
C ALA A 445 -0.99 -24.65 -29.09
N PRO A 446 -0.86 -24.62 -27.76
CA PRO A 446 -0.29 -25.73 -27.02
C PRO A 446 -0.96 -27.04 -27.42
N ALA A 447 -0.13 -28.02 -27.78
CA ALA A 447 -0.59 -29.33 -28.21
C ALA A 447 -1.08 -30.12 -26.98
N GLY A 448 -2.23 -29.73 -26.44
CA GLY A 448 -2.82 -30.34 -25.24
C GLY A 448 -3.73 -29.38 -24.48
N PRO A 449 -4.56 -29.90 -23.55
CA PRO A 449 -5.28 -29.05 -22.63
C PRO A 449 -4.29 -28.21 -21.82
N LEU A 450 -4.62 -26.94 -21.61
CA LEU A 450 -3.84 -26.09 -20.71
C LEU A 450 -3.85 -26.71 -19.30
N PRO A 451 -2.76 -26.57 -18.53
CA PRO A 451 -2.78 -26.90 -17.10
C PRO A 451 -3.92 -26.15 -16.40
N ARG A 452 -4.40 -26.67 -15.27
CA ARG A 452 -5.35 -25.92 -14.42
C ARG A 452 -4.68 -24.69 -13.87
N LEU A 453 -5.31 -23.53 -14.01
CA LEU A 453 -4.71 -22.25 -13.61
C LEU A 453 -4.46 -22.22 -12.09
N GLY A 454 -5.40 -22.71 -11.28
CA GLY A 454 -5.25 -22.75 -9.82
C GLY A 454 -4.01 -23.55 -9.40
N ARG A 455 -3.82 -24.75 -9.96
CA ARG A 455 -2.64 -25.59 -9.69
C ARG A 455 -1.35 -24.94 -10.17
N GLU A 456 -1.32 -24.37 -11.37
CA GLU A 456 -0.14 -23.65 -11.89
C GLU A 456 0.26 -22.49 -10.96
N ARG A 457 -0.72 -21.72 -10.48
CA ARG A 457 -0.49 -20.62 -9.53
C ARG A 457 0.04 -21.12 -8.18
N ALA A 458 -0.46 -22.24 -7.69
CA ALA A 458 0.05 -22.87 -6.46
C ALA A 458 1.51 -23.32 -6.59
N GLU A 459 1.87 -23.97 -7.70
CA GLU A 459 3.26 -24.37 -7.99
C GLU A 459 4.18 -23.15 -8.11
N CYS A 460 3.71 -22.08 -8.75
CA CYS A 460 4.44 -20.81 -8.80
C CYS A 460 4.58 -20.18 -7.40
N ALA A 461 3.53 -20.16 -6.59
CA ALA A 461 3.58 -19.61 -5.22
C ALA A 461 4.59 -20.37 -4.35
N ARG A 462 4.58 -21.70 -4.39
CA ARG A 462 5.57 -22.54 -3.68
C ARG A 462 7.00 -22.22 -4.12
N ALA A 463 7.23 -22.17 -5.43
CA ALA A 463 8.55 -21.84 -5.97
C ALA A 463 8.99 -20.42 -5.59
N ALA A 464 8.06 -19.45 -5.57
CA ALA A 464 8.33 -18.07 -5.16
C ALA A 464 8.76 -18.01 -3.69
N LEU A 465 8.02 -18.65 -2.77
CA LEU A 465 8.36 -18.67 -1.35
C LEU A 465 9.76 -19.26 -1.10
N ALA A 466 10.13 -20.31 -1.84
CA ALA A 466 11.46 -20.91 -1.71
C ALA A 466 12.59 -19.97 -2.15
N VAL A 467 12.40 -19.16 -3.20
CA VAL A 467 13.49 -18.35 -3.77
C VAL A 467 13.53 -16.91 -3.26
N LEU A 468 12.40 -16.35 -2.82
CA LEU A 468 12.30 -14.94 -2.43
C LEU A 468 13.29 -14.56 -1.31
N PRO A 469 13.41 -15.28 -0.18
CA PRO A 469 14.33 -14.91 0.90
C PRO A 469 15.74 -14.58 0.42
N GLY A 470 16.36 -15.48 -0.37
CA GLY A 470 17.70 -15.26 -0.91
C GLY A 470 17.77 -14.17 -1.98
N MET A 471 16.67 -13.90 -2.70
CA MET A 471 16.61 -12.87 -3.74
C MET A 471 16.40 -11.46 -3.18
N LEU A 472 15.84 -11.32 -1.98
CA LEU A 472 15.62 -10.02 -1.34
C LEU A 472 16.89 -9.48 -0.68
N VAL A 473 17.80 -10.35 -0.25
CA VAL A 473 19.10 -9.94 0.32
C VAL A 473 19.92 -9.16 -0.70
N GLY A 474 20.50 -8.04 -0.26
CA GLY A 474 21.28 -7.11 -1.07
C GLY A 474 20.44 -6.19 -1.96
N GLN A 475 19.11 -6.24 -1.87
CA GLN A 475 18.21 -5.33 -2.58
C GLN A 475 17.79 -4.15 -1.72
N ASP A 476 17.46 -3.03 -2.36
CA ASP A 476 16.77 -1.93 -1.69
C ASP A 476 15.25 -2.20 -1.53
N LEU A 477 14.57 -1.44 -0.68
CA LEU A 477 13.14 -1.64 -0.41
C LEU A 477 12.24 -1.47 -1.65
N ALA A 478 12.60 -0.62 -2.61
CA ALA A 478 11.83 -0.47 -3.84
C ALA A 478 12.01 -1.68 -4.77
N ALA A 479 13.24 -2.15 -4.91
CA ALA A 479 13.60 -3.38 -5.60
C ALA A 479 12.87 -4.59 -5.01
N VAL A 480 12.85 -4.74 -3.67
CA VAL A 480 12.11 -5.80 -2.96
C VAL A 480 10.64 -5.82 -3.39
N ARG A 481 9.96 -4.66 -3.35
CA ARG A 481 8.54 -4.57 -3.71
C ARG A 481 8.30 -4.95 -5.17
N LEU A 482 9.17 -4.52 -6.10
CA LEU A 482 9.07 -4.89 -7.52
C LEU A 482 9.33 -6.38 -7.75
N ILE A 483 10.30 -6.96 -7.06
CA ILE A 483 10.60 -8.40 -7.14
C ILE A 483 9.39 -9.19 -6.67
N VAL A 484 8.89 -8.95 -5.46
CA VAL A 484 7.72 -9.65 -4.91
C VAL A 484 6.49 -9.46 -5.81
N ALA A 485 6.21 -8.23 -6.25
CA ALA A 485 5.08 -7.94 -7.13
C ALA A 485 5.18 -8.64 -8.49
N SER A 486 6.40 -8.92 -8.99
CA SER A 486 6.63 -9.63 -10.24
C SER A 486 6.49 -11.16 -10.12
N PHE A 487 6.70 -11.71 -8.93
CA PHE A 487 6.44 -13.13 -8.64
C PHE A 487 4.96 -13.38 -8.41
N ASP A 488 4.29 -12.44 -7.73
CA ASP A 488 2.87 -12.49 -7.42
C ASP A 488 2.39 -13.85 -6.84
N PRO A 489 2.98 -14.31 -5.71
CA PRO A 489 2.62 -15.59 -5.11
C PRO A 489 1.14 -15.60 -4.71
N ASP A 490 0.42 -16.62 -5.19
CA ASP A 490 -0.98 -16.84 -4.87
C ASP A 490 -1.10 -17.78 -3.65
N VAL A 491 -1.23 -17.17 -2.47
CA VAL A 491 -1.36 -17.89 -1.20
C VAL A 491 -2.69 -18.67 -1.11
N GLU A 492 -3.75 -18.19 -1.77
CA GLU A 492 -5.04 -18.89 -1.84
C GLU A 492 -4.88 -20.21 -2.59
N ALA A 493 -4.26 -20.16 -3.77
CA ALA A 493 -3.97 -21.33 -4.58
C ALA A 493 -3.01 -22.29 -3.87
N LEU A 494 -1.97 -21.77 -3.21
CA LEU A 494 -1.02 -22.58 -2.43
C LEU A 494 -1.73 -23.38 -1.35
N ALA A 495 -2.57 -22.72 -0.54
CA ALA A 495 -3.30 -23.36 0.55
C ALA A 495 -4.28 -24.44 0.04
N ALA A 496 -4.93 -24.21 -1.11
CA ALA A 496 -5.90 -25.15 -1.65
C ALA A 496 -5.27 -26.37 -2.36
N TYR A 497 -4.17 -26.17 -3.08
CA TYR A 497 -3.58 -27.20 -3.95
C TYR A 497 -2.34 -27.88 -3.37
N LEU A 498 -1.61 -27.20 -2.48
CA LEU A 498 -0.34 -27.66 -1.88
C LEU A 498 -0.27 -27.23 -0.38
N PRO A 499 -1.23 -27.64 0.47
CA PRO A 499 -1.35 -27.14 1.85
C PRO A 499 -0.12 -27.42 2.73
N GLU A 500 0.61 -28.50 2.44
CA GLU A 500 1.87 -28.86 3.11
C GLU A 500 2.91 -27.74 2.95
N ALA A 501 2.96 -27.08 1.80
CA ALA A 501 3.93 -26.04 1.49
C ALA A 501 3.53 -24.64 1.99
N ALA A 502 2.37 -24.49 2.63
CA ALA A 502 1.93 -23.23 3.24
C ALA A 502 2.36 -23.08 4.71
N HIS A 503 2.93 -24.14 5.30
CA HIS A 503 3.34 -24.22 6.71
C HIS A 503 4.86 -24.38 6.89
N ASP A 504 5.60 -24.54 5.78
CA ASP A 504 7.06 -24.58 5.69
C ASP A 504 7.59 -23.19 5.35
#